data_AF-A0AAD9DP89-F1
#
_entry.id   AF-A0AAD9DP89-F1
#
_cell.length_a   1.000
_cell.length_b   1.000
_cell.length_c   1.000
_cell.angle_alpha   90.00
_cell.angle_beta   90.00
_cell.angle_gamma   90.00
#
_symmetry.space_group_name_H-M   'P 1'
#
loop_
_entity.id
_entity.type
_entity.pdbx_description
1 polymer ?
#
loop_
_entity_poly.entity_id
_entity_poly.type
_entity_poly.pdbx_seq_one_letter_code
_entity_poly.pdbx_strand_id
1 'polypeptide(L)'
;IRTYSRGHIVQKFREHCQSLTADKKAGYQREFEELSYTGQDFPCRAGDLSANKEKNRYPRILPYDHCRVKLCPLMSQPHSDYINASYVPGGYTSHDFICTQAPLPSTMDDFWRMVWEQNVQVIVMVTALKGSSKVMCNQYWPPERGMGCYGAVQVTSMSCHYGPDCYVTTIHLRHRGQSGERHVTHYHYPDWPDQGVPKDPSSLCAFAERVRKHLEDVSPARPTVVHCSAGVGRSGTFVALLWLMRLCLRGIPPDVYLTVRDLRRHRVLMVQNLGQYIFVHQCLLHWLDRDKLGPSTHNAFRLQPQQPERPKHSRRHGVSRGRQPDRPHQDPEATRLSLGSSLQTFLPGKLLRRILPASSTPSSHASRDTEL
;
A
#
# COMPACT_ATOMS: atom_id res chain seq x y z
N ILE A 1 22.56 10.26 -4.90
CA ILE A 1 21.94 8.95 -5.18
C ILE A 1 21.93 8.80 -6.68
N ARG A 2 22.42 7.69 -7.24
CA ARG A 2 22.42 7.49 -8.69
C ARG A 2 21.03 7.02 -9.13
N THR A 3 20.44 7.71 -10.08
CA THR A 3 19.20 7.33 -10.73
C THR A 3 19.49 6.69 -12.09
N TYR A 4 18.56 5.87 -12.57
CA TYR A 4 18.69 5.07 -13.78
C TYR A 4 17.42 5.17 -14.62
N SER A 5 17.54 4.96 -15.94
CA SER A 5 16.37 4.89 -16.82
C SER A 5 15.50 3.68 -16.49
N ARG A 6 14.19 3.79 -16.73
CA ARG A 6 13.24 2.68 -16.53
C ARG A 6 13.67 1.43 -17.29
N GLY A 7 14.17 1.56 -18.53
CA GLY A 7 14.71 0.44 -19.31
C GLY A 7 15.88 -0.28 -18.62
N HIS A 8 16.81 0.46 -18.03
CA HIS A 8 17.92 -0.13 -17.27
C HIS A 8 17.42 -0.86 -16.01
N ILE A 9 16.46 -0.28 -15.30
CA ILE A 9 15.82 -0.92 -14.13
C ILE A 9 15.11 -2.22 -14.53
N VAL A 10 14.30 -2.19 -15.59
CA VAL A 10 13.60 -3.38 -16.12
C VAL A 10 14.60 -4.48 -16.46
N GLN A 11 15.70 -4.14 -17.15
CA GLN A 11 16.73 -5.10 -17.51
C GLN A 11 17.40 -5.71 -16.26
N LYS A 12 17.92 -4.87 -15.35
CA LYS A 12 18.62 -5.34 -14.15
C LYS A 12 17.73 -6.16 -13.22
N PHE A 13 16.48 -5.74 -13.05
CA PHE A 13 15.52 -6.49 -12.23
C PHE A 13 15.14 -7.83 -12.88
N ARG A 14 15.05 -7.89 -14.23
CA ARG A 14 14.83 -9.16 -14.95
C ARG A 14 16.01 -10.12 -14.80
N GLU A 15 17.25 -9.63 -14.96
CA GLU A 15 18.47 -10.43 -14.76
C GLU A 15 18.54 -11.01 -13.34
N HIS A 16 18.18 -10.21 -12.32
CA HIS A 16 18.08 -10.66 -10.92
C HIS A 16 16.96 -11.70 -10.71
N CYS A 17 15.74 -11.45 -11.19
CA CYS A 17 14.65 -12.43 -11.12
C CYS A 17 14.99 -13.76 -11.82
N GLN A 18 15.76 -13.73 -12.90
CA GLN A 18 16.27 -14.92 -13.58
C GLN A 18 17.28 -15.68 -12.72
N SER A 19 18.25 -14.99 -12.10
CA SER A 19 19.22 -15.64 -11.21
C SER A 19 18.58 -16.27 -9.97
N LEU A 20 17.52 -15.67 -9.43
CA LEU A 20 16.76 -16.25 -8.31
C LEU A 20 15.88 -17.45 -8.70
N THR A 21 15.49 -17.54 -9.97
CA THR A 21 14.65 -18.63 -10.51
C THR A 21 15.46 -19.90 -10.84
N ALA A 22 16.79 -19.77 -11.00
CA ALA A 22 17.70 -20.88 -11.23
C ALA A 22 17.56 -21.98 -10.15
N ASP A 23 17.95 -23.21 -10.51
CA ASP A 23 17.98 -24.38 -9.62
C ASP A 23 16.69 -24.57 -8.81
N LYS A 24 15.56 -24.65 -9.52
CA LYS A 24 14.22 -24.82 -8.94
C LYS A 24 13.84 -23.72 -7.92
N LYS A 25 14.26 -22.48 -8.16
CA LYS A 25 14.04 -21.29 -7.30
C LYS A 25 14.86 -21.26 -6.00
N ALA A 26 16.02 -21.92 -5.98
CA ALA A 26 16.91 -21.95 -4.81
C ALA A 26 17.45 -20.57 -4.40
N GLY A 27 17.49 -19.58 -5.30
CA GLY A 27 17.81 -18.19 -4.94
C GLY A 27 16.75 -17.57 -4.04
N TYR A 28 15.47 -17.61 -4.46
CA TYR A 28 14.36 -17.10 -3.66
C TYR A 28 14.24 -17.82 -2.30
N GLN A 29 14.49 -19.13 -2.25
CA GLN A 29 14.47 -19.90 -1.01
C GLN A 29 15.49 -19.33 0.01
N ARG A 30 16.76 -19.21 -0.40
CA ARG A 30 17.85 -18.72 0.47
C ARG A 30 17.61 -17.29 0.97
N GLU A 31 17.29 -16.37 0.07
CA GLU A 31 16.97 -14.98 0.46
C GLU A 31 15.82 -14.92 1.47
N PHE A 32 14.77 -15.73 1.28
CA PHE A 32 13.62 -15.73 2.17
C PHE A 32 13.92 -16.37 3.54
N GLU A 33 14.78 -17.39 3.56
CA GLU A 33 15.24 -18.05 4.79
C GLU A 33 16.06 -17.10 5.67
N GLU A 34 16.98 -16.32 5.09
CA GLU A 34 17.75 -15.30 5.82
C GLU A 34 16.85 -14.26 6.52
N LEU A 35 15.73 -13.89 5.90
CA LEU A 35 14.76 -12.95 6.49
C LEU A 35 14.08 -13.50 7.76
N SER A 36 14.20 -14.80 8.08
CA SER A 36 13.55 -15.43 9.24
C SER A 36 14.03 -14.88 10.58
N TYR A 37 15.30 -14.45 10.67
CA TYR A 37 15.90 -13.87 11.87
C TYR A 37 15.58 -12.38 12.06
N THR A 38 14.92 -11.74 11.09
CA THR A 38 14.70 -10.28 11.13
C THR A 38 13.63 -9.90 12.15
N GLY A 39 14.05 -9.19 13.19
CA GLY A 39 13.17 -8.54 14.17
C GLY A 39 12.72 -9.44 15.33
N GLN A 40 13.33 -10.61 15.51
CA GLN A 40 13.00 -11.52 16.62
C GLN A 40 13.25 -10.89 18.01
N ASP A 41 14.26 -10.01 18.13
CA ASP A 41 14.66 -9.39 19.40
C ASP A 41 13.79 -8.19 19.81
N PHE A 42 12.84 -7.74 18.97
CA PHE A 42 12.01 -6.57 19.28
C PHE A 42 10.87 -6.94 20.23
N PRO A 43 10.71 -6.22 21.36
CA PRO A 43 9.71 -6.55 22.37
C PRO A 43 8.28 -6.25 21.87
N CYS A 44 7.32 -7.08 22.30
CA CYS A 44 5.89 -6.97 22.02
C CYS A 44 5.05 -6.79 23.31
N ARG A 45 5.66 -6.24 24.37
CA ARG A 45 5.15 -6.29 25.76
C ARG A 45 3.72 -5.77 25.86
N ALA A 46 3.37 -4.70 25.14
CA ALA A 46 2.03 -4.16 25.15
C ALA A 46 0.97 -5.14 24.58
N GLY A 47 1.33 -5.96 23.59
CA GLY A 47 0.45 -7.00 23.03
C GLY A 47 0.33 -8.25 23.90
N ASP A 48 1.35 -8.56 24.68
CA ASP A 48 1.39 -9.70 25.61
C ASP A 48 0.63 -9.46 26.92
N LEU A 49 0.33 -8.20 27.28
CA LEU A 49 -0.46 -7.86 28.46
C LEU A 49 -1.80 -8.58 28.48
N SER A 50 -2.19 -9.12 29.65
CA SER A 50 -3.43 -9.90 29.78
C SER A 50 -4.69 -9.12 29.35
N ALA A 51 -4.72 -7.81 29.59
CA ALA A 51 -5.82 -6.93 29.16
C ALA A 51 -5.93 -6.75 27.63
N ASN A 52 -4.88 -7.07 26.88
CA ASN A 52 -4.78 -6.86 25.44
C ASN A 52 -4.85 -8.16 24.61
N LYS A 53 -4.77 -9.34 25.24
CA LYS A 53 -4.80 -10.64 24.55
C LYS A 53 -6.04 -10.80 23.67
N GLU A 54 -7.22 -10.49 24.19
CA GLU A 54 -8.51 -10.57 23.45
C GLU A 54 -8.66 -9.50 22.35
N LYS A 55 -7.77 -8.50 22.30
CA LYS A 55 -7.69 -7.55 21.19
C LYS A 55 -6.87 -8.10 20.01
N ASN A 56 -6.20 -9.25 20.15
CA ASN A 56 -5.36 -9.86 19.12
C ASN A 56 -6.08 -11.00 18.40
N ARG A 57 -6.33 -10.86 17.09
CA ARG A 57 -6.94 -11.92 16.26
C ARG A 57 -6.08 -13.19 16.16
N TYR A 58 -4.77 -13.05 16.37
CA TYR A 58 -3.80 -14.15 16.35
C TYR A 58 -2.79 -13.93 17.49
N PRO A 59 -2.71 -14.82 18.50
CA PRO A 59 -1.89 -14.59 19.70
C PRO A 59 -0.39 -14.36 19.47
N ARG A 60 0.17 -14.87 18.35
CA ARG A 60 1.60 -14.70 18.00
C ARG A 60 1.87 -13.59 16.97
N ILE A 61 0.85 -12.85 16.53
CA ILE A 61 1.02 -11.73 15.59
C ILE A 61 0.79 -10.44 16.37
N LEU A 62 1.83 -9.97 17.05
CA LEU A 62 1.80 -8.80 17.92
C LEU A 62 2.59 -7.64 17.29
N PRO A 63 2.21 -6.37 17.53
CA PRO A 63 3.00 -5.22 17.11
C PRO A 63 4.19 -5.02 18.05
N TYR A 64 5.37 -4.70 17.50
CA TYR A 64 6.53 -4.36 18.35
C TYR A 64 6.30 -3.03 19.08
N ASP A 65 6.75 -2.93 20.33
CA ASP A 65 6.51 -1.77 21.20
C ASP A 65 7.07 -0.45 20.64
N HIS A 66 8.16 -0.53 19.86
CA HIS A 66 8.88 0.65 19.33
C HIS A 66 8.16 1.32 18.14
N CYS A 67 7.25 0.61 17.47
CA CYS A 67 6.56 1.07 16.26
C CYS A 67 5.04 0.85 16.30
N ARG A 68 4.49 0.30 17.40
CA ARG A 68 3.04 0.14 17.55
C ARG A 68 2.33 1.49 17.47
N VAL A 69 1.15 1.51 16.87
CA VAL A 69 0.25 2.64 17.00
C VAL A 69 -0.23 2.70 18.45
N LYS A 70 -0.29 3.91 19.01
CA LYS A 70 -0.80 4.17 20.36
C LYS A 70 -2.01 5.06 20.23
N LEU A 71 -3.14 4.61 20.77
CA LEU A 71 -4.35 5.42 20.82
C LEU A 71 -4.30 6.36 22.03
N CYS A 72 -5.03 7.48 21.97
CA CYS A 72 -5.23 8.34 23.13
C CYS A 72 -5.87 7.53 24.28
N PRO A 73 -5.30 7.51 25.49
CA PRO A 73 -5.91 6.77 26.61
C PRO A 73 -7.31 7.31 26.93
N LEU A 74 -8.28 6.40 27.04
CA LEU A 74 -9.64 6.71 27.48
C LEU A 74 -9.66 6.80 29.02
N MET A 75 -10.37 7.80 29.55
CA MET A 75 -10.50 7.98 31.00
C MET A 75 -11.05 6.72 31.66
N SER A 76 -10.50 6.36 32.83
CA SER A 76 -10.88 5.17 33.61
C SER A 76 -10.79 3.81 32.88
N GLN A 77 -10.15 3.74 31.71
CA GLN A 77 -9.87 2.48 31.02
C GLN A 77 -8.35 2.27 30.84
N PRO A 78 -7.68 1.55 31.76
CA PRO A 78 -6.27 1.20 31.57
C PRO A 78 -6.08 0.34 30.32
N HIS A 79 -4.93 0.48 29.63
CA HIS A 79 -4.59 -0.23 28.38
C HIS A 79 -5.53 0.05 27.18
N SER A 80 -6.32 1.12 27.26
CA SER A 80 -7.09 1.66 26.13
C SER A 80 -6.23 2.33 25.04
N ASP A 81 -4.92 2.45 25.25
CA ASP A 81 -3.96 2.91 24.24
C ASP A 81 -3.57 1.83 23.21
N TYR A 82 -3.95 0.56 23.45
CA TYR A 82 -3.55 -0.56 22.62
C TYR A 82 -4.52 -0.88 21.48
N ILE A 83 -3.95 -0.97 20.28
CA ILE A 83 -4.52 -1.62 19.09
C ILE A 83 -3.42 -2.46 18.42
N ASN A 84 -3.77 -3.59 17.80
CA ASN A 84 -2.83 -4.43 17.05
C ASN A 84 -2.50 -3.83 15.67
N ALA A 85 -1.74 -2.74 15.69
CA ALA A 85 -1.31 -1.99 14.52
C ALA A 85 0.13 -1.49 14.69
N SER A 86 0.87 -1.40 13.59
CA SER A 86 2.26 -0.91 13.54
C SER A 86 2.40 0.16 12.47
N TYR A 87 3.13 1.24 12.75
CA TYR A 87 3.62 2.12 11.69
C TYR A 87 4.69 1.40 10.87
N VAL A 88 4.64 1.57 9.56
CA VAL A 88 5.49 0.88 8.59
C VAL A 88 5.96 1.87 7.52
N PRO A 89 7.26 1.89 7.16
CA PRO A 89 7.78 2.76 6.12
C PRO A 89 7.27 2.36 4.73
N GLY A 90 7.14 3.36 3.86
CA GLY A 90 6.65 3.23 2.48
C GLY A 90 7.43 4.08 1.48
N GLY A 91 8.62 4.50 1.90
CA GLY A 91 9.55 5.36 1.18
C GLY A 91 9.75 6.76 1.77
N TYR A 92 8.68 7.53 1.96
CA TYR A 92 8.78 8.96 2.32
C TYR A 92 9.17 9.17 3.79
N THR A 93 8.59 8.40 4.69
CA THR A 93 8.73 8.53 6.15
C THR A 93 8.74 7.16 6.83
N SER A 94 8.96 7.16 8.16
CA SER A 94 8.77 5.96 9.00
C SER A 94 7.31 5.59 9.21
N HIS A 95 6.35 6.47 8.87
CA HIS A 95 4.93 6.37 9.20
C HIS A 95 4.03 6.47 7.95
N ASP A 96 4.53 6.10 6.77
CA ASP A 96 3.75 6.18 5.52
C ASP A 96 2.53 5.25 5.53
N PHE A 97 2.67 4.11 6.20
CA PHE A 97 1.63 3.11 6.34
C PHE A 97 1.36 2.79 7.82
N ILE A 98 0.12 2.40 8.12
CA ILE A 98 -0.24 1.68 9.32
C ILE A 98 -0.67 0.27 8.90
N CYS A 99 0.10 -0.75 9.27
CA CYS A 99 -0.27 -2.15 9.05
C CYS A 99 -0.95 -2.72 10.30
N THR A 100 -2.19 -3.17 10.14
CA THR A 100 -3.06 -3.64 11.24
C THR A 100 -3.73 -4.97 10.90
N GLN A 101 -4.19 -5.70 11.91
CA GLN A 101 -5.07 -6.85 11.72
C GLN A 101 -6.47 -6.45 11.20
N ALA A 102 -7.23 -7.40 10.66
CA ALA A 102 -8.66 -7.23 10.44
C ALA A 102 -9.39 -7.02 11.78
N PRO A 103 -10.18 -5.95 11.96
CA PRO A 103 -10.89 -5.67 13.19
C PRO A 103 -11.71 -6.87 13.70
N LEU A 104 -11.60 -7.16 14.99
CA LEU A 104 -12.52 -8.03 15.72
C LEU A 104 -13.79 -7.22 16.04
N PRO A 105 -14.95 -7.84 16.33
CA PRO A 105 -16.14 -7.09 16.74
C PRO A 105 -15.86 -6.23 17.98
N SER A 106 -15.08 -6.77 18.92
CA SER A 106 -14.57 -6.10 20.13
C SER A 106 -13.54 -4.99 19.87
N THR A 107 -13.04 -4.81 18.64
CA THR A 107 -11.99 -3.81 18.31
C THR A 107 -12.36 -2.93 17.12
N MET A 108 -13.63 -2.86 16.71
CA MET A 108 -14.06 -1.96 15.63
C MET A 108 -13.99 -0.49 16.07
N ASP A 109 -14.37 -0.21 17.31
CA ASP A 109 -14.28 1.11 17.95
C ASP A 109 -12.82 1.60 18.02
N ASP A 110 -11.91 0.75 18.49
CA ASP A 110 -10.47 1.02 18.50
C ASP A 110 -9.93 1.28 17.08
N PHE A 111 -10.40 0.55 16.07
CA PHE A 111 -10.00 0.75 14.68
C PHE A 111 -10.46 2.11 14.11
N TRP A 112 -11.72 2.51 14.31
CA TRP A 112 -12.20 3.80 13.82
C TRP A 112 -11.64 4.97 14.62
N ARG A 113 -11.41 4.78 15.91
CA ARG A 113 -10.65 5.71 16.75
C ARG A 113 -9.22 5.89 16.24
N MET A 114 -8.53 4.82 15.85
CA MET A 114 -7.23 4.89 15.18
C MET A 114 -7.29 5.69 13.87
N VAL A 115 -8.25 5.39 12.99
CA VAL A 115 -8.45 6.09 11.71
C VAL A 115 -8.65 7.59 11.93
N TRP A 116 -9.43 7.98 12.94
CA TRP A 116 -9.66 9.37 13.32
C TRP A 116 -8.43 10.04 13.93
N GLU A 117 -7.85 9.48 15.00
CA GLU A 117 -6.68 10.04 15.70
C GLU A 117 -5.48 10.19 14.78
N GLN A 118 -5.24 9.23 13.89
CA GLN A 118 -4.11 9.23 12.94
C GLN A 118 -4.40 9.99 11.64
N ASN A 119 -5.57 10.63 11.52
CA ASN A 119 -6.00 11.43 10.36
C ASN A 119 -5.85 10.71 9.01
N VAL A 120 -6.23 9.44 9.00
CA VAL A 120 -6.14 8.56 7.83
C VAL A 120 -7.12 9.01 6.76
N GLN A 121 -6.67 9.05 5.49
CA GLN A 121 -7.51 9.35 4.33
C GLN A 121 -7.75 8.15 3.43
N VAL A 122 -6.90 7.12 3.52
CA VAL A 122 -6.96 5.94 2.67
C VAL A 122 -6.84 4.69 3.53
N ILE A 123 -7.80 3.78 3.38
CA ILE A 123 -7.76 2.43 3.95
C ILE A 123 -7.68 1.44 2.78
N VAL A 124 -6.79 0.45 2.89
CA VAL A 124 -6.63 -0.63 1.91
C VAL A 124 -6.82 -1.99 2.58
N MET A 125 -7.87 -2.69 2.17
CA MET A 125 -8.25 -4.01 2.63
C MET A 125 -7.91 -5.05 1.56
N VAL A 126 -6.87 -5.85 1.76
CA VAL A 126 -6.44 -6.93 0.83
C VAL A 126 -6.85 -8.31 1.37
N THR A 127 -8.16 -8.51 1.55
CA THR A 127 -8.76 -9.78 1.97
C THR A 127 -10.26 -9.83 1.68
N ALA A 128 -10.78 -10.99 1.31
CA ALA A 128 -12.20 -11.31 1.49
C ALA A 128 -12.62 -11.22 2.97
N LEU A 129 -13.92 -11.04 3.21
CA LEU A 129 -14.53 -11.09 4.54
C LEU A 129 -14.52 -12.52 5.11
N LYS A 130 -14.97 -13.48 4.32
CA LYS A 130 -15.01 -14.90 4.64
C LYS A 130 -14.09 -15.65 3.67
N GLY A 131 -13.25 -16.51 4.23
CA GLY A 131 -12.50 -17.51 3.48
C GLY A 131 -13.20 -18.88 3.49
N SER A 132 -12.60 -19.87 2.84
CA SER A 132 -13.18 -21.21 2.62
C SER A 132 -13.81 -21.86 3.86
N SER A 133 -13.18 -21.73 5.03
CA SER A 133 -13.65 -22.28 6.31
C SER A 133 -13.63 -21.31 7.50
N LYS A 134 -13.19 -20.06 7.31
CA LYS A 134 -12.93 -19.12 8.41
C LYS A 134 -13.33 -17.67 8.09
N VAL A 135 -13.81 -16.93 9.09
CA VAL A 135 -13.95 -15.47 9.00
C VAL A 135 -12.56 -14.82 8.97
N MET A 136 -12.21 -14.22 7.84
CA MET A 136 -10.92 -13.58 7.59
C MET A 136 -10.92 -12.13 8.07
N CYS A 137 -12.03 -11.42 7.85
CA CYS A 137 -12.31 -10.08 8.34
C CYS A 137 -13.80 -9.93 8.64
N ASN A 138 -14.15 -9.29 9.76
CA ASN A 138 -15.52 -8.85 9.98
C ASN A 138 -15.74 -7.56 9.18
N GLN A 139 -16.95 -7.33 8.68
CA GLN A 139 -17.28 -6.06 8.04
C GLN A 139 -17.37 -4.99 9.13
N TYR A 140 -16.43 -4.03 9.11
CA TYR A 140 -16.31 -2.97 10.12
C TYR A 140 -16.81 -1.62 9.60
N TRP A 141 -17.39 -1.56 8.40
CA TRP A 141 -17.99 -0.36 7.81
C TRP A 141 -19.46 -0.62 7.46
N PRO A 142 -20.34 0.39 7.49
CA PRO A 142 -21.73 0.24 7.09
C PRO A 142 -21.87 -0.18 5.62
N PRO A 143 -22.96 -0.86 5.22
CA PRO A 143 -23.30 -1.04 3.80
C PRO A 143 -23.47 0.31 3.10
N GLU A 144 -23.53 0.32 1.76
CA GLU A 144 -23.72 1.53 0.97
C GLU A 144 -24.97 2.33 1.41
N ARG A 145 -24.82 3.65 1.59
CA ARG A 145 -25.80 4.59 2.19
C ARG A 145 -26.17 4.30 3.65
N GLY A 146 -25.53 3.32 4.28
CA GLY A 146 -25.66 3.02 5.69
C GLY A 146 -24.79 3.90 6.59
N MET A 147 -25.14 3.89 7.88
CA MET A 147 -24.46 4.62 8.95
C MET A 147 -24.27 3.67 10.15
N GLY A 148 -23.15 3.81 10.85
CA GLY A 148 -22.86 3.08 12.08
C GLY A 148 -22.03 3.94 13.04
N CYS A 149 -22.23 3.74 14.35
CA CYS A 149 -21.46 4.40 15.39
C CYS A 149 -20.50 3.39 16.02
N TYR A 150 -19.21 3.76 16.07
CA TYR A 150 -18.13 2.95 16.60
C TYR A 150 -17.42 3.78 17.67
N GLY A 151 -17.78 3.56 18.94
CA GLY A 151 -17.47 4.46 20.05
C GLY A 151 -17.96 5.89 19.78
N ALA A 152 -17.03 6.86 19.80
CA ALA A 152 -17.32 8.26 19.50
C ALA A 152 -17.33 8.60 18.00
N VAL A 153 -16.93 7.68 17.11
CA VAL A 153 -16.83 7.92 15.67
C VAL A 153 -18.08 7.42 14.95
N GLN A 154 -18.84 8.35 14.39
CA GLN A 154 -19.90 8.04 13.42
C GLN A 154 -19.27 7.84 12.04
N VAL A 155 -19.57 6.71 11.42
CA VAL A 155 -19.07 6.27 10.12
C VAL A 155 -20.27 6.17 9.18
N THR A 156 -20.21 6.81 8.02
CA THR A 156 -21.28 6.81 7.01
C THR A 156 -20.72 6.42 5.65
N SER A 157 -21.24 5.36 5.03
CA SER A 157 -20.80 4.91 3.71
C SER A 157 -21.57 5.65 2.63
N MET A 158 -20.94 6.65 1.99
CA MET A 158 -21.63 7.60 1.10
C MET A 158 -21.92 7.01 -0.30
N SER A 159 -20.94 6.35 -0.90
CA SER A 159 -21.05 5.69 -2.20
C SER A 159 -20.12 4.47 -2.28
N CYS A 160 -20.49 3.46 -3.06
CA CYS A 160 -19.62 2.34 -3.41
C CYS A 160 -19.45 2.25 -4.94
N HIS A 161 -18.20 2.25 -5.40
CA HIS A 161 -17.86 2.06 -6.80
C HIS A 161 -17.25 0.69 -7.03
N TYR A 162 -17.84 -0.05 -7.97
CA TYR A 162 -17.46 -1.41 -8.32
C TYR A 162 -16.49 -1.36 -9.51
N GLY A 163 -15.23 -1.70 -9.29
CA GLY A 163 -14.24 -1.92 -10.35
C GLY A 163 -14.08 -3.42 -10.66
N PRO A 164 -13.38 -3.78 -11.75
CA PRO A 164 -13.15 -5.19 -12.09
C PRO A 164 -12.33 -5.95 -11.03
N ASP A 165 -11.43 -5.25 -10.32
CA ASP A 165 -10.50 -5.82 -9.35
C ASP A 165 -10.77 -5.42 -7.89
N CYS A 166 -11.71 -4.51 -7.63
CA CYS A 166 -11.91 -3.93 -6.29
C CYS A 166 -13.23 -3.18 -6.11
N TYR A 167 -13.69 -3.14 -4.86
CA TYR A 167 -14.66 -2.16 -4.39
C TYR A 167 -13.94 -0.90 -3.90
N VAL A 168 -14.53 0.27 -4.13
CA VAL A 168 -14.04 1.56 -3.60
C VAL A 168 -15.19 2.30 -2.94
N THR A 169 -15.19 2.37 -1.62
CA THR A 169 -16.21 3.04 -0.82
C THR A 169 -15.71 4.41 -0.35
N THR A 170 -16.51 5.46 -0.55
CA THR A 170 -16.27 6.77 0.07
C THR A 170 -16.96 6.79 1.42
N ILE A 171 -16.18 6.93 2.49
CA ILE A 171 -16.66 6.91 3.88
C ILE A 171 -16.53 8.31 4.48
N HIS A 172 -17.61 8.81 5.07
CA HIS A 172 -17.67 10.06 5.81
C HIS A 172 -17.58 9.79 7.31
N LEU A 173 -16.75 10.56 8.02
CA LEU A 173 -16.50 10.44 9.44
C LEU A 173 -16.89 11.73 10.18
N ARG A 174 -17.64 11.58 11.28
CA ARG A 174 -17.86 12.60 12.31
C ARG A 174 -17.43 12.05 13.66
N HIS A 175 -16.87 12.89 14.52
CA HIS A 175 -16.51 12.51 15.89
C HIS A 175 -17.38 13.27 16.89
N ARG A 176 -18.08 12.55 17.76
CA ARG A 176 -18.91 13.15 18.81
C ARG A 176 -18.03 13.96 19.78
N GLY A 177 -18.27 15.26 19.87
CA GLY A 177 -17.49 16.17 20.73
C GLY A 177 -16.21 16.72 20.11
N GLN A 178 -15.97 16.54 18.80
CA GLN A 178 -14.96 17.30 18.06
C GLN A 178 -15.62 17.94 16.83
N SER A 179 -15.23 19.18 16.52
CA SER A 179 -15.65 19.86 15.30
C SER A 179 -14.84 19.40 14.08
N GLY A 180 -15.46 19.47 12.91
CA GLY A 180 -14.88 19.04 11.64
C GLY A 180 -15.33 17.64 11.19
N GLU A 181 -15.22 17.41 9.89
CA GLU A 181 -15.61 16.19 9.20
C GLU A 181 -14.43 15.66 8.38
N ARG A 182 -14.38 14.35 8.13
CA ARG A 182 -13.28 13.74 7.37
C ARG A 182 -13.82 12.74 6.37
N HIS A 183 -13.20 12.67 5.19
CA HIS A 183 -13.48 11.65 4.19
C HIS A 183 -12.35 10.62 4.17
N VAL A 184 -12.71 9.36 4.03
CA VAL A 184 -11.80 8.23 3.88
C VAL A 184 -12.20 7.45 2.63
N THR A 185 -11.25 7.20 1.74
CA THR A 185 -11.44 6.27 0.63
C THR A 185 -11.02 4.88 1.09
N HIS A 186 -11.97 3.97 1.14
CA HIS A 186 -11.76 2.56 1.45
C HIS A 186 -11.64 1.77 0.16
N TYR A 187 -10.48 1.16 -0.07
CA TYR A 187 -10.22 0.24 -1.17
C TYR A 187 -10.29 -1.19 -0.66
N HIS A 188 -11.12 -2.02 -1.27
CA HIS A 188 -11.25 -3.44 -0.93
C HIS A 188 -10.92 -4.31 -2.13
N TYR A 189 -9.83 -5.07 -2.03
CA TYR A 189 -9.42 -6.13 -2.95
C TYR A 189 -9.86 -7.48 -2.37
N PRO A 190 -10.98 -8.07 -2.83
CA PRO A 190 -11.52 -9.30 -2.28
C PRO A 190 -10.74 -10.54 -2.75
N ASP A 191 -10.26 -10.55 -3.99
CA ASP A 191 -9.89 -11.76 -4.75
C ASP A 191 -8.53 -12.37 -4.39
N TRP A 192 -7.95 -11.97 -3.25
CA TRP A 192 -6.75 -12.63 -2.75
C TRP A 192 -7.10 -13.98 -2.11
N PRO A 193 -6.68 -15.12 -2.67
CA PRO A 193 -7.07 -16.44 -2.19
C PRO A 193 -6.57 -16.70 -0.76
N ASP A 194 -7.34 -17.49 0.00
CA ASP A 194 -7.02 -17.88 1.39
C ASP A 194 -5.68 -18.59 1.53
N GLN A 195 -5.35 -19.43 0.54
CA GLN A 195 -4.08 -20.13 0.46
C GLN A 195 -3.27 -19.59 -0.73
N GLY A 196 -2.01 -19.23 -0.47
CA GLY A 196 -1.07 -18.76 -1.48
C GLY A 196 -1.26 -17.30 -1.92
N VAL A 197 -1.27 -17.10 -3.24
CA VAL A 197 -1.25 -15.81 -3.95
C VAL A 197 -2.17 -15.86 -5.18
N PRO A 198 -2.67 -14.73 -5.69
CA PRO A 198 -3.37 -14.69 -6.97
C PRO A 198 -2.56 -15.36 -8.09
N LYS A 199 -3.23 -16.12 -8.97
CA LYS A 199 -2.56 -16.84 -10.07
C LYS A 199 -2.01 -15.90 -11.15
N ASP A 200 -2.70 -14.78 -11.37
CA ASP A 200 -2.31 -13.73 -12.30
C ASP A 200 -1.92 -12.46 -11.52
N PRO A 201 -0.71 -11.91 -11.72
CA PRO A 201 -0.32 -10.65 -11.08
C PRO A 201 -1.09 -9.43 -11.62
N SER A 202 -1.71 -9.50 -12.80
CA SER A 202 -2.26 -8.33 -13.51
C SER A 202 -3.31 -7.57 -12.69
N SER A 203 -4.24 -8.30 -12.07
CA SER A 203 -5.31 -7.75 -11.22
C SER A 203 -4.74 -6.99 -10.01
N LEU A 204 -3.84 -7.61 -9.24
CA LEU A 204 -3.22 -6.93 -8.08
C LEU A 204 -2.34 -5.76 -8.53
N CYS A 205 -1.67 -5.84 -9.68
CA CYS A 205 -0.87 -4.73 -10.21
C CYS A 205 -1.74 -3.54 -10.65
N ALA A 206 -2.90 -3.80 -11.26
CA ALA A 206 -3.87 -2.76 -11.62
C ALA A 206 -4.45 -2.08 -10.37
N PHE A 207 -4.81 -2.88 -9.35
CA PHE A 207 -5.25 -2.38 -8.06
C PHE A 207 -4.17 -1.55 -7.35
N ALA A 208 -2.94 -2.06 -7.26
CA ALA A 208 -1.80 -1.35 -6.67
C ALA A 208 -1.49 -0.05 -7.40
N GLU A 209 -1.54 -0.02 -8.73
CA GLU A 209 -1.34 1.18 -9.53
C GLU A 209 -2.45 2.23 -9.32
N ARG A 210 -3.71 1.79 -9.17
CA ARG A 210 -4.84 2.67 -8.83
C ARG A 210 -4.67 3.31 -7.46
N VAL A 211 -4.29 2.53 -6.45
CA VAL A 211 -4.00 3.04 -5.09
C VAL A 211 -2.78 3.95 -5.13
N ARG A 212 -1.68 3.55 -5.80
CA ARG A 212 -0.44 4.31 -5.91
C ARG A 212 -0.69 5.73 -6.45
N LYS A 213 -1.49 5.87 -7.51
CA LYS A 213 -1.87 7.16 -8.10
C LYS A 213 -2.64 8.04 -7.12
N HIS A 214 -3.67 7.52 -6.46
CA HIS A 214 -4.39 8.28 -5.45
C HIS A 214 -3.49 8.69 -4.26
N LEU A 215 -2.49 7.86 -3.92
CA LEU A 215 -1.45 8.21 -2.94
C LEU A 215 -0.41 9.26 -3.41
N GLU A 216 -0.55 9.80 -4.62
CA GLU A 216 0.16 11.00 -5.08
C GLU A 216 -0.70 12.26 -4.93
N ASP A 217 -2.03 12.12 -4.96
CA ASP A 217 -3.00 13.22 -4.79
C ASP A 217 -3.26 13.56 -3.30
N VAL A 218 -3.08 12.59 -2.39
CA VAL A 218 -3.26 12.82 -0.93
C VAL A 218 -1.98 13.23 -0.21
N SER A 219 -2.13 14.04 0.85
CA SER A 219 -1.01 14.51 1.67
C SER A 219 -0.13 13.36 2.20
N PRO A 220 1.19 13.34 1.91
CA PRO A 220 2.11 12.29 2.35
C PRO A 220 2.43 12.34 3.85
N ALA A 221 1.92 13.35 4.58
CA ALA A 221 2.07 13.46 6.02
C ALA A 221 1.06 12.61 6.81
N ARG A 222 0.07 11.99 6.15
CA ARG A 222 -0.99 11.19 6.77
C ARG A 222 -0.81 9.70 6.42
N PRO A 223 -0.78 8.79 7.41
CA PRO A 223 -0.60 7.36 7.14
C PRO A 223 -1.74 6.77 6.32
N THR A 224 -1.40 5.83 5.43
CA THR A 224 -2.37 4.95 4.77
C THR A 224 -2.53 3.67 5.58
N VAL A 225 -3.76 3.32 5.98
CA VAL A 225 -4.01 2.05 6.67
C VAL A 225 -4.02 0.92 5.65
N VAL A 226 -3.28 -0.16 5.89
CA VAL A 226 -3.27 -1.37 5.07
C VAL A 226 -3.51 -2.58 5.96
N HIS A 227 -4.52 -3.40 5.65
CA HIS A 227 -4.81 -4.60 6.44
C HIS A 227 -5.23 -5.80 5.57
N CYS A 228 -5.08 -6.98 6.15
CA CYS A 228 -5.64 -8.24 5.67
C CYS A 228 -6.29 -8.92 6.87
N SER A 229 -6.23 -10.26 7.00
CA SER A 229 -6.67 -10.92 8.24
C SER A 229 -5.71 -10.64 9.42
N ALA A 230 -4.43 -10.99 9.30
CA ALA A 230 -3.42 -10.80 10.35
C ALA A 230 -2.63 -9.48 10.23
N GLY A 231 -2.73 -8.79 9.08
CA GLY A 231 -1.98 -7.56 8.82
C GLY A 231 -0.49 -7.77 8.53
N VAL A 232 -0.08 -8.96 8.05
CA VAL A 232 1.35 -9.31 7.84
C VAL A 232 1.65 -9.80 6.42
N GLY A 233 1.06 -10.92 5.99
CA GLY A 233 1.38 -11.54 4.70
C GLY A 233 0.95 -10.70 3.49
N ARG A 234 -0.35 -10.72 3.18
CA ARG A 234 -0.93 -9.93 2.06
C ARG A 234 -0.66 -8.43 2.19
N SER A 235 -0.78 -7.88 3.40
CA SER A 235 -0.47 -6.48 3.69
C SER A 235 0.98 -6.12 3.40
N GLY A 236 1.94 -6.92 3.87
CA GLY A 236 3.36 -6.71 3.58
C GLY A 236 3.69 -6.88 2.11
N THR A 237 3.05 -7.83 1.41
CA THR A 237 3.21 -8.02 -0.03
C THR A 237 2.74 -6.79 -0.80
N PHE A 238 1.59 -6.24 -0.43
CA PHE A 238 1.02 -5.04 -1.06
C PHE A 238 1.83 -3.77 -0.75
N VAL A 239 2.25 -3.58 0.51
CA VAL A 239 3.11 -2.46 0.92
C VAL A 239 4.48 -2.51 0.25
N ALA A 240 5.10 -3.69 0.18
CA ALA A 240 6.36 -3.89 -0.55
C ALA A 240 6.20 -3.50 -2.03
N LEU A 241 5.15 -3.96 -2.70
CA LEU A 241 4.87 -3.63 -4.10
C LEU A 241 4.72 -2.11 -4.30
N LEU A 242 3.89 -1.43 -3.50
CA LEU A 242 3.73 0.04 -3.57
C LEU A 242 5.05 0.78 -3.36
N TRP A 243 5.87 0.33 -2.41
CA TRP A 243 7.18 0.92 -2.14
C TRP A 243 8.14 0.75 -3.32
N LEU A 244 8.26 -0.46 -3.85
CA LEU A 244 9.14 -0.78 -4.97
C LEU A 244 8.73 -0.02 -6.24
N MET A 245 7.42 0.11 -6.52
CA MET A 245 6.91 0.96 -7.62
C MET A 245 7.35 2.42 -7.44
N ARG A 246 7.25 2.98 -6.22
CA ARG A 246 7.69 4.36 -5.89
C ARG A 246 9.20 4.58 -6.00
N LEU A 247 10.02 3.54 -5.80
CA LEU A 247 11.47 3.58 -6.05
C LEU A 247 11.75 3.60 -7.56
N CYS A 248 11.15 2.67 -8.31
CA CYS A 248 11.30 2.58 -9.76
C CYS A 248 10.88 3.87 -10.49
N LEU A 249 9.79 4.53 -10.07
CA LEU A 249 9.35 5.82 -10.64
C LEU A 249 10.36 6.96 -10.44
N ARG A 250 11.25 6.85 -9.44
CA ARG A 250 12.33 7.81 -9.17
C ARG A 250 13.65 7.43 -9.82
N GLY A 251 13.65 6.40 -10.66
CA GLY A 251 14.88 5.83 -11.23
C GLY A 251 15.77 5.14 -10.18
N ILE A 252 15.25 4.79 -8.99
CA ILE A 252 16.00 4.04 -7.98
C ILE A 252 15.77 2.54 -8.24
N PRO A 253 16.83 1.72 -8.37
CA PRO A 253 16.69 0.28 -8.55
C PRO A 253 15.93 -0.36 -7.37
N PRO A 254 14.96 -1.24 -7.63
CA PRO A 254 14.23 -1.96 -6.59
C PRO A 254 15.08 -3.06 -5.98
N ASP A 255 14.94 -3.27 -4.67
CA ASP A 255 15.52 -4.39 -3.93
C ASP A 255 14.45 -4.98 -3.02
N VAL A 256 13.97 -6.19 -3.34
CA VAL A 256 12.85 -6.82 -2.63
C VAL A 256 13.31 -7.36 -1.27
N TYR A 257 14.51 -7.94 -1.20
CA TYR A 257 15.09 -8.47 0.03
C TYR A 257 15.22 -7.37 1.09
N LEU A 258 15.90 -6.26 0.76
CA LEU A 258 16.10 -5.13 1.68
C LEU A 258 14.77 -4.47 2.05
N THR A 259 13.84 -4.36 1.10
CA THR A 259 12.48 -3.84 1.38
C THR A 259 11.75 -4.72 2.39
N VAL A 260 11.69 -6.04 2.18
CA VAL A 260 10.98 -6.96 3.10
C VAL A 260 11.68 -7.06 4.45
N ARG A 261 13.01 -7.01 4.48
CA ARG A 261 13.79 -6.92 5.72
C ARG A 261 13.39 -5.68 6.53
N ASP A 262 13.34 -4.51 5.89
CA ASP A 262 12.96 -3.28 6.57
C ASP A 262 11.49 -3.30 7.03
N LEU A 263 10.57 -3.90 6.26
CA LEU A 263 9.19 -4.14 6.69
C LEU A 263 9.13 -5.06 7.92
N ARG A 264 9.90 -6.16 7.95
CA ARG A 264 9.96 -7.11 9.09
C ARG A 264 10.55 -6.52 10.36
N ARG A 265 11.37 -5.46 10.25
CA ARG A 265 11.82 -4.67 11.41
C ARG A 265 10.69 -3.85 12.05
N HIS A 266 9.66 -3.48 11.28
CA HIS A 266 8.55 -2.65 11.74
C HIS A 266 7.27 -3.44 12.04
N ARG A 267 7.08 -4.64 11.48
CA ARG A 267 6.00 -5.54 11.89
C ARG A 267 6.37 -7.00 11.63
N VAL A 268 6.08 -7.85 12.61
CA VAL A 268 6.40 -9.28 12.59
C VAL A 268 5.89 -9.98 11.32
N LEU A 269 6.73 -10.81 10.70
CA LEU A 269 6.39 -11.66 9.54
C LEU A 269 5.75 -10.95 8.32
N MET A 270 6.04 -9.66 8.11
CA MET A 270 5.68 -8.97 6.87
C MET A 270 6.24 -9.73 5.65
N VAL A 271 5.37 -9.97 4.66
CA VAL A 271 5.55 -11.00 3.60
C VAL A 271 5.80 -12.37 4.23
N GLN A 272 4.73 -13.12 4.46
CA GLN A 272 4.70 -14.20 5.46
C GLN A 272 5.26 -15.53 4.95
N ASN A 273 5.21 -15.79 3.64
CA ASN A 273 5.69 -17.03 3.05
C ASN A 273 6.43 -16.79 1.73
N LEU A 274 7.21 -17.79 1.31
CA LEU A 274 8.01 -17.76 0.08
C LEU A 274 7.16 -17.48 -1.17
N GLY A 275 5.94 -18.01 -1.25
CA GLY A 275 5.02 -17.74 -2.36
C GLY A 275 4.70 -16.25 -2.50
N GLN A 276 4.43 -15.57 -1.37
CA GLN A 276 4.25 -14.12 -1.31
C GLN A 276 5.52 -13.35 -1.68
N TYR A 277 6.70 -13.81 -1.25
CA TYR A 277 7.98 -13.17 -1.58
C TYR A 277 8.29 -13.23 -3.09
N ILE A 278 8.11 -14.40 -3.71
CA ILE A 278 8.20 -14.58 -5.17
C ILE A 278 7.15 -13.71 -5.88
N PHE A 279 5.94 -13.61 -5.33
CA PHE A 279 4.85 -12.84 -5.95
C PHE A 279 5.12 -11.33 -5.97
N VAL A 280 5.82 -10.76 -4.97
CA VAL A 280 6.29 -9.36 -5.05
C VAL A 280 7.14 -9.13 -6.30
N HIS A 281 8.07 -10.05 -6.60
CA HIS A 281 8.92 -9.97 -7.78
C HIS A 281 8.12 -10.11 -9.09
N GLN A 282 7.18 -11.05 -9.14
CA GLN A 282 6.31 -11.26 -10.30
C GLN A 282 5.43 -10.04 -10.59
N CYS A 283 4.81 -9.46 -9.55
CA CYS A 283 4.03 -8.23 -9.68
C CYS A 283 4.89 -7.03 -10.13
N LEU A 284 6.07 -6.83 -9.53
CA LEU A 284 6.92 -5.71 -9.91
C LEU A 284 7.44 -5.84 -11.34
N LEU A 285 7.86 -7.05 -11.76
CA LEU A 285 8.30 -7.30 -13.14
C LEU A 285 7.16 -7.10 -14.15
N HIS A 286 5.95 -7.59 -13.84
CA HIS A 286 4.76 -7.35 -14.65
C HIS A 286 4.47 -5.84 -14.80
N TRP A 287 4.46 -5.07 -13.69
CA TRP A 287 4.25 -3.63 -13.73
C TRP A 287 5.37 -2.86 -14.44
N LEU A 288 6.62 -3.32 -14.36
CA LEU A 288 7.77 -2.75 -15.08
C LEU A 288 7.67 -2.98 -16.60
N ASP A 289 7.13 -4.12 -17.03
CA ASP A 289 7.00 -4.48 -18.45
C ASP A 289 5.80 -3.84 -19.16
N ARG A 290 4.76 -3.39 -18.42
CA ARG A 290 3.51 -2.87 -19.01
C ARG A 290 3.68 -1.70 -19.97
N ASP A 291 4.71 -0.86 -19.84
CA ASP A 291 4.95 0.27 -20.75
C ASP A 291 5.63 -0.11 -22.06
N LYS A 292 6.01 -1.39 -22.26
CA LYS A 292 6.45 -1.90 -23.57
C LYS A 292 5.27 -2.16 -24.50
N LEU A 293 4.09 -2.41 -23.94
CA LEU A 293 2.85 -2.22 -24.68
C LEU A 293 2.56 -0.72 -24.64
N GLY A 294 2.42 -0.09 -25.81
CA GLY A 294 1.92 1.27 -25.90
C GLY A 294 0.54 1.40 -25.22
N PRO A 295 0.03 2.63 -24.99
CA PRO A 295 -1.14 2.89 -24.15
C PRO A 295 -2.30 1.98 -24.52
N SER A 296 -2.47 0.92 -23.72
CA SER A 296 -3.57 -0.02 -23.90
C SER A 296 -4.85 0.74 -23.63
N THR A 297 -5.81 0.64 -24.56
CA THR A 297 -7.08 1.37 -24.57
C THR A 297 -8.05 0.89 -23.48
N HIS A 298 -7.60 0.90 -22.23
CA HIS A 298 -8.48 0.94 -21.08
C HIS A 298 -9.06 2.35 -20.99
N ASN A 299 -10.31 2.46 -21.44
CA ASN A 299 -11.10 3.69 -21.47
C ASN A 299 -10.83 4.59 -20.26
N ALA A 300 -10.47 5.84 -20.53
CA ALA A 300 -10.48 6.90 -19.54
C ALA A 300 -11.94 7.16 -19.13
N PHE A 301 -12.44 6.40 -18.15
CA PHE A 301 -13.75 6.61 -17.55
C PHE A 301 -13.74 7.94 -16.78
N ARG A 302 -14.12 9.01 -17.48
CA ARG A 302 -14.68 10.20 -16.82
C ARG A 302 -15.95 9.76 -16.09
N LEU A 303 -16.04 10.11 -14.81
CA LEU A 303 -17.29 10.04 -14.06
C LEU A 303 -18.30 11.01 -14.70
N GLN A 304 -19.34 10.47 -15.34
CA GLN A 304 -20.52 11.22 -15.73
C GLN A 304 -21.77 10.49 -15.21
N PRO A 305 -22.73 11.19 -14.57
CA PRO A 305 -24.03 10.61 -14.23
C PRO A 305 -24.80 10.26 -15.50
N GLN A 306 -25.31 9.03 -15.60
CA GLN A 306 -26.14 8.63 -16.74
C GLN A 306 -27.59 9.12 -16.56
N GLN A 307 -28.14 9.74 -17.60
CA GLN A 307 -29.59 9.87 -17.84
C GLN A 307 -29.98 9.01 -19.05
N PRO A 308 -31.22 8.51 -19.14
CA PRO A 308 -31.61 7.47 -20.09
C PRO A 308 -31.75 7.97 -21.55
N GLU A 309 -31.35 7.13 -22.50
CA GLU A 309 -31.38 7.42 -23.95
C GLU A 309 -32.79 7.38 -24.59
N ARG A 310 -32.96 8.13 -25.68
CA ARG A 310 -33.94 7.89 -26.76
C ARG A 310 -33.29 8.11 -28.15
N PRO A 311 -33.85 7.57 -29.25
CA PRO A 311 -33.03 6.89 -30.27
C PRO A 311 -32.51 7.74 -31.44
N LYS A 312 -31.61 7.11 -32.21
CA LYS A 312 -30.74 7.68 -33.25
C LYS A 312 -31.46 7.93 -34.59
N HIS A 313 -31.04 8.98 -35.30
CA HIS A 313 -31.18 9.09 -36.76
C HIS A 313 -29.81 8.98 -37.45
N SER A 314 -29.81 8.40 -38.65
CA SER A 314 -28.61 8.09 -39.43
C SER A 314 -28.31 9.13 -40.52
N ARG A 315 -27.03 9.27 -40.90
CA ARG A 315 -26.59 9.55 -42.28
C ARG A 315 -25.11 9.23 -42.52
N ARG A 316 -24.71 9.22 -43.79
CA ARG A 316 -23.61 8.45 -44.40
C ARG A 316 -22.34 9.28 -44.72
N HIS A 317 -21.32 8.56 -45.22
CA HIS A 317 -20.14 9.01 -45.99
C HIS A 317 -18.94 9.48 -45.13
N GLY A 318 -17.67 9.30 -45.56
CA GLY A 318 -17.16 8.73 -46.81
C GLY A 318 -15.72 8.18 -46.69
N VAL A 319 -15.18 7.67 -47.80
CA VAL A 319 -13.90 6.92 -47.89
C VAL A 319 -12.75 7.81 -48.37
N SER A 320 -11.54 7.64 -47.83
CA SER A 320 -10.29 7.76 -48.63
C SER A 320 -9.07 7.08 -47.98
N ARG A 321 -8.02 6.85 -48.78
CA ARG A 321 -6.79 6.08 -48.50
C ARG A 321 -5.53 6.98 -48.48
N GLY A 322 -4.46 6.53 -47.82
CA GLY A 322 -3.08 7.05 -47.99
C GLY A 322 -2.14 6.47 -46.92
N ARG A 323 -1.37 5.41 -47.20
CA ARG A 323 0.03 5.39 -47.68
C ARG A 323 1.10 5.88 -46.67
N GLN A 324 1.83 4.89 -46.13
CA GLN A 324 3.25 4.95 -45.68
C GLN A 324 4.19 4.89 -46.92
N PRO A 325 5.55 5.00 -46.82
CA PRO A 325 6.47 4.79 -45.67
C PRO A 325 7.41 6.02 -45.43
N ASP A 326 8.63 6.02 -44.83
CA ASP A 326 9.56 4.97 -44.33
C ASP A 326 10.56 5.51 -43.25
N ARG A 327 11.67 4.79 -43.00
CA ARG A 327 12.89 5.18 -42.24
C ARG A 327 14.11 5.35 -43.18
N PRO A 328 15.35 5.68 -42.71
CA PRO A 328 16.25 4.63 -42.15
C PRO A 328 17.39 5.07 -41.16
N HIS A 329 18.15 4.07 -40.66
CA HIS A 329 19.51 4.06 -40.03
C HIS A 329 19.81 4.87 -38.72
N GLN A 330 20.42 4.34 -37.62
CA GLN A 330 21.71 3.62 -37.35
C GLN A 330 22.93 4.56 -37.13
N ASP A 331 23.89 4.36 -36.19
CA ASP A 331 24.08 3.37 -35.09
C ASP A 331 25.04 3.95 -33.96
N PRO A 332 25.92 3.25 -33.19
CA PRO A 332 26.01 3.45 -31.73
C PRO A 332 27.39 3.85 -31.14
N GLU A 333 27.49 4.01 -29.80
CA GLU A 333 28.70 3.64 -29.04
C GLU A 333 28.45 3.34 -27.55
N ALA A 334 29.41 2.68 -26.88
CA ALA A 334 29.25 2.14 -25.53
C ALA A 334 30.54 2.23 -24.68
N THR A 335 30.41 2.31 -23.35
CA THR A 335 31.52 1.95 -22.43
C THR A 335 31.01 1.39 -21.09
N ARG A 336 31.68 0.33 -20.61
CA ARG A 336 31.46 -0.32 -19.32
C ARG A 336 32.20 0.42 -18.20
N LEU A 337 31.79 0.22 -16.94
CA LEU A 337 32.71 0.04 -15.80
C LEU A 337 31.98 -0.59 -14.59
N SER A 338 32.68 -1.46 -13.87
CA SER A 338 32.23 -2.18 -12.67
C SER A 338 32.72 -1.50 -11.39
N LEU A 339 32.10 -1.81 -10.24
CA LEU A 339 32.72 -1.86 -8.91
C LEU A 339 31.73 -2.41 -7.87
N GLY A 340 32.25 -3.12 -6.87
CA GLY A 340 31.44 -3.84 -5.86
C GLY A 340 31.51 -3.25 -4.45
N SER A 341 30.88 -3.99 -3.53
CA SER A 341 30.99 -3.91 -2.05
C SER A 341 30.84 -2.55 -1.36
N SER A 342 29.65 -2.30 -0.81
CA SER A 342 29.52 -1.70 0.53
C SER A 342 28.20 -2.12 1.18
N LEU A 343 28.27 -2.82 2.30
CA LEU A 343 27.11 -3.14 3.15
C LEU A 343 26.65 -1.87 3.87
N GLN A 344 25.92 -1.00 3.17
CA GLN A 344 25.25 0.13 3.81
C GLN A 344 23.87 -0.29 4.29
N THR A 345 23.53 0.12 5.51
CA THR A 345 22.17 0.03 6.05
C THR A 345 21.21 0.70 5.06
N PHE A 346 20.29 -0.07 4.49
CA PHE A 346 19.23 0.49 3.65
C PHE A 346 18.43 1.44 4.54
N LEU A 347 18.53 2.74 4.27
CA LEU A 347 17.78 3.79 4.98
C LEU A 347 16.94 4.58 3.97
N PRO A 348 15.96 3.93 3.31
CA PRO A 348 15.14 4.52 2.25
C PRO A 348 14.44 5.82 2.66
N GLY A 349 14.06 5.98 3.93
CA GLY A 349 13.51 7.25 4.45
C GLY A 349 14.50 8.43 4.41
N LYS A 350 15.83 8.19 4.50
CA LYS A 350 16.86 9.22 4.26
C LYS A 350 17.16 9.39 2.76
N LEU A 351 17.01 8.32 1.97
CA LEU A 351 17.21 8.36 0.52
C LEU A 351 16.14 9.23 -0.17
N LEU A 352 14.88 9.14 0.27
CA LEU A 352 13.75 9.78 -0.40
C LEU A 352 13.43 11.21 0.08
N ARG A 353 13.78 11.57 1.32
CA ARG A 353 13.73 12.98 1.78
C ARG A 353 14.73 13.90 1.06
N ARG A 354 15.81 13.35 0.49
CA ARG A 354 16.90 14.11 -0.17
C ARG A 354 16.65 14.46 -1.64
N ILE A 355 15.54 14.03 -2.25
CA ILE A 355 15.22 14.26 -3.67
C ILE A 355 13.83 14.90 -3.85
N LEU A 356 13.38 15.69 -2.88
CA LEU A 356 12.29 16.65 -3.10
C LEU A 356 12.88 17.90 -3.79
N PRO A 357 12.24 18.47 -4.82
CA PRO A 357 12.59 19.81 -5.30
C PRO A 357 12.48 20.82 -4.16
N ALA A 358 13.39 21.79 -4.12
CA ALA A 358 13.36 22.86 -3.12
C ALA A 358 12.29 23.90 -3.48
N SER A 359 11.02 23.57 -3.30
CA SER A 359 9.89 24.43 -3.66
C SER A 359 8.69 24.25 -2.71
N SER A 360 8.88 24.65 -1.44
CA SER A 360 7.83 25.18 -0.53
C SER A 360 8.43 25.42 0.86
N THR A 361 9.20 26.49 1.00
CA THR A 361 9.41 27.10 2.32
C THR A 361 8.06 27.61 2.84
N PRO A 362 7.61 27.23 4.05
CA PRO A 362 6.55 27.97 4.72
C PRO A 362 7.05 29.40 4.97
N SER A 363 6.28 30.41 4.57
CA SER A 363 6.61 31.79 4.90
C SER A 363 6.53 31.99 6.41
N SER A 364 7.65 32.39 7.00
CA SER A 364 7.73 32.74 8.41
C SER A 364 7.08 34.12 8.65
N HIS A 365 5.76 34.16 8.81
CA HIS A 365 5.11 35.31 9.43
C HIS A 365 5.24 35.21 10.95
N ALA A 366 6.39 35.69 11.45
CA ALA A 366 6.48 36.18 12.81
C ALA A 366 5.77 37.55 12.85
N SER A 367 4.55 37.60 13.40
CA SER A 367 3.97 38.85 13.88
C SER A 367 4.41 39.04 15.32
N ARG A 368 5.14 40.13 15.57
CA ARG A 368 5.54 40.55 16.91
C ARG A 368 4.35 41.04 17.72
N ASP A 369 4.59 41.07 19.01
CA ASP A 369 3.85 41.75 20.07
C ASP A 369 3.36 43.15 19.66
N THR A 370 2.20 43.51 20.21
CA THR A 370 1.87 44.92 20.51
C THR A 370 1.23 44.96 21.89
N GLU A 371 1.80 45.76 22.78
CA GLU A 371 1.28 46.03 24.13
C GLU A 371 0.02 46.91 24.05
N LEU A 372 -1.05 46.52 24.78
CA LEU A 372 -1.88 47.36 25.67
C LEU A 372 -3.07 46.55 26.23
#